data_AF-W7DN18-F1
#
_entry.id   AF-W7DN18-F1
#
_cell.length_a   1.000
_cell.length_b   1.000
_cell.length_c   1.000
_cell.angle_alpha   90.00
_cell.angle_beta   90.00
_cell.angle_gamma   90.00
#
_symmetry.space_group_name_H-M   'P 1'
#
loop_
_entity.id
_entity.type
_entity.pdbx_description
1 polymer ?
#
loop_
_entity_poly.entity_id
_entity_poly.type
_entity_poly.pdbx_seq_one_letter_code
_entity_poly.pdbx_strand_id
1 'polypeptide(L)'
;MNIKKVSEITGVSADTIRYYERIGLIAPVRRNQNGVRDFDEEDIRWITFSRQMRNAGLSIESLVEYLSLFRQGDETVDARIALIRTQKEELEAKAAELSEAIHRLQFKLDNYGHVQRAESRLRDFDVNRVLGSVFFYIKGLTWSALQALFLKCK
;
A
#
# COMPACT_ATOMS: atom_id res chain seq x y z
N MET A 1 1.76 -32.61 10.39
CA MET A 1 0.90 -31.56 10.96
C MET A 1 -0.39 -31.40 10.15
N ASN A 2 -1.56 -31.15 10.76
CA ASN A 2 -2.80 -30.95 9.99
C ASN A 2 -2.90 -29.54 9.36
N ILE A 3 -3.74 -29.40 8.33
CA ILE A 3 -3.89 -28.15 7.57
C ILE A 3 -4.37 -26.96 8.42
N LYS A 4 -5.18 -27.20 9.45
CA LYS A 4 -5.66 -26.13 10.34
C LYS A 4 -4.48 -25.52 11.10
N LYS A 5 -3.61 -26.36 11.65
CA LYS A 5 -2.45 -25.89 12.39
C LYS A 5 -1.44 -25.18 11.49
N VAL A 6 -1.22 -25.69 10.27
CA VAL A 6 -0.38 -25.01 9.28
C VAL A 6 -0.95 -23.65 8.89
N SER A 7 -2.28 -23.55 8.75
CA SER A 7 -2.95 -22.28 8.46
C SER A 7 -2.70 -21.24 9.56
N GLU A 8 -2.79 -21.65 10.83
CA GLU A 8 -2.49 -20.79 11.98
C GLU A 8 -1.03 -20.32 12.01
N ILE A 9 -0.08 -21.21 11.73
CA ILE A 9 1.36 -20.89 11.76
C ILE A 9 1.77 -19.97 10.61
N THR A 10 1.30 -20.29 9.39
CA THR A 10 1.73 -19.59 8.17
C THR A 10 0.91 -18.33 7.90
N GLY A 11 -0.25 -18.18 8.54
CA GLY A 11 -1.23 -17.14 8.24
C GLY A 11 -1.87 -17.29 6.85
N VAL A 12 -1.72 -18.45 6.20
CA VAL A 12 -2.32 -18.76 4.90
C VAL A 12 -3.60 -19.56 5.14
N SER A 13 -4.71 -19.18 4.53
CA SER A 13 -5.97 -19.92 4.71
C SER A 13 -5.84 -21.38 4.23
N ALA A 14 -6.57 -22.30 4.84
CA ALA A 14 -6.57 -23.70 4.43
C ALA A 14 -6.95 -23.87 2.95
N ASP A 15 -7.86 -23.05 2.42
CA ASP A 15 -8.26 -23.09 1.01
C ASP A 15 -7.14 -22.59 0.09
N THR A 16 -6.39 -21.57 0.52
CA THR A 16 -5.21 -21.10 -0.21
C THR A 16 -4.10 -22.15 -0.21
N ILE A 17 -3.89 -22.88 0.89
CA ILE A 17 -2.92 -23.99 0.94
C ILE A 17 -3.32 -25.10 -0.04
N ARG A 18 -4.61 -25.48 -0.06
CA ARG A 18 -5.13 -26.46 -1.04
C ARG A 18 -4.96 -25.96 -2.49
N TYR A 19 -5.18 -24.67 -2.70
CA TYR A 19 -4.97 -24.04 -3.99
C TYR A 19 -3.50 -24.08 -4.42
N TYR A 20 -2.57 -23.78 -3.52
CA TYR A 20 -1.13 -23.84 -3.79
C TYR A 20 -0.68 -25.24 -4.18
N GLU A 21 -1.16 -26.27 -3.48
CA GLU A 21 -0.87 -27.66 -3.86
C GLU A 21 -1.45 -27.98 -5.24
N ARG A 22 -2.71 -27.58 -5.49
CA ARG A 22 -3.42 -27.89 -6.75
C ARG A 22 -2.72 -27.31 -7.99
N ILE A 23 -2.16 -26.11 -7.89
CA ILE A 23 -1.48 -25.44 -9.01
C ILE A 23 0.01 -25.79 -9.08
N GLY A 24 0.52 -26.62 -8.17
CA GLY A 24 1.94 -26.96 -8.12
C GLY A 24 2.84 -25.83 -7.63
N LEU A 25 2.32 -24.93 -6.79
CA LEU A 25 3.12 -23.91 -6.12
C LEU A 25 3.83 -24.46 -4.87
N ILE A 26 3.31 -25.54 -4.30
CA ILE A 26 3.99 -26.37 -3.31
C ILE A 26 3.98 -27.82 -3.79
N ALA A 27 4.91 -28.62 -3.27
CA ALA A 27 4.97 -30.04 -3.59
C ALA A 27 3.69 -30.76 -3.11
N PRO A 28 3.32 -31.89 -3.76
CA PRO A 28 2.22 -32.72 -3.27
C PRO A 28 2.43 -33.13 -1.82
N VAL A 29 1.47 -32.83 -0.95
CA VAL A 29 1.60 -33.05 0.49
C VAL A 29 1.29 -34.51 0.80
N ARG A 30 2.06 -35.09 1.73
CA ARG A 30 1.84 -36.47 2.18
C ARG A 30 0.47 -36.62 2.83
N ARG A 31 -0.07 -37.83 2.79
CA ARG A 31 -1.33 -38.18 3.46
C ARG A 31 -1.07 -39.22 4.54
N ASN A 32 -1.70 -39.04 5.69
CA ASN A 32 -1.65 -40.03 6.76
C ASN A 32 -2.59 -41.22 6.47
N GLN A 33 -2.61 -42.20 7.38
CA GLN A 33 -3.43 -43.42 7.27
C GLN A 33 -4.94 -43.14 7.14
N ASN A 34 -5.41 -41.98 7.61
CA ASN A 34 -6.80 -41.55 7.51
C ASN A 34 -7.11 -40.76 6.23
N GLY A 35 -6.15 -40.68 5.29
CA GLY A 35 -6.29 -39.95 4.03
C GLY A 35 -6.19 -38.43 4.16
N VAL A 36 -5.85 -37.92 5.35
CA VAL A 36 -5.76 -36.49 5.64
C VAL A 36 -4.34 -35.98 5.32
N ARG A 37 -4.25 -34.77 4.77
CA ARG A 37 -2.96 -34.11 4.49
C ARG A 37 -2.16 -33.93 5.78
N ASP A 38 -0.91 -34.35 5.72
CA ASP A 38 0.04 -34.32 6.80
C ASP A 38 1.29 -33.55 6.35
N PHE A 39 1.39 -32.31 6.82
CA PHE A 39 2.42 -31.36 6.45
C PHE A 39 3.64 -31.49 7.36
N ASP A 40 4.83 -31.44 6.79
CA ASP A 40 6.08 -31.36 7.54
C ASP A 40 6.62 -29.92 7.61
N GLU A 41 7.81 -29.75 8.19
CA GLU A 41 8.45 -28.43 8.30
C GLU A 41 8.89 -27.87 6.95
N GLU A 42 9.21 -28.72 5.98
CA GLU A 42 9.61 -28.30 4.64
C GLU A 42 8.41 -27.72 3.89
N ASP A 43 7.25 -28.38 3.99
CA ASP A 43 6.00 -27.86 3.46
C ASP A 43 5.68 -26.47 4.02
N ILE A 44 5.88 -26.27 5.34
CA ILE A 44 5.66 -24.97 6.00
C ILE A 44 6.61 -23.90 5.45
N ARG A 45 7.88 -24.23 5.21
CA ARG A 45 8.86 -23.31 4.60
C ARG A 45 8.41 -22.90 3.20
N TRP A 46 7.97 -23.85 2.37
CA TRP A 46 7.48 -23.58 1.02
C TRP A 46 6.20 -22.73 1.00
N ILE A 47 5.24 -23.00 1.90
CA ILE A 47 4.01 -22.21 2.03
C ILE A 47 4.35 -20.78 2.44
N THR A 48 5.27 -20.61 3.39
CA THR A 48 5.70 -19.29 3.89
C THR A 48 6.44 -18.51 2.81
N PHE A 49 7.37 -19.15 2.11
CA PHE A 49 8.07 -18.57 0.96
C PHE A 49 7.10 -18.12 -0.12
N SER A 50 6.18 -19.01 -0.52
CA SER A 50 5.17 -18.71 -1.54
C SER A 50 4.31 -17.52 -1.16
N ARG A 51 3.86 -17.44 0.11
CA ARG A 51 3.12 -16.28 0.62
C ARG A 51 3.94 -14.99 0.53
N GLN A 52 5.20 -15.02 0.97
CA GLN A 52 6.06 -13.84 0.96
C GLN A 52 6.29 -13.31 -0.45
N MET A 53 6.64 -14.19 -1.39
CA MET A 53 6.90 -13.83 -2.79
C MET A 53 5.64 -13.27 -3.48
N ARG A 54 4.48 -13.91 -3.25
CA ARG A 54 3.20 -13.42 -3.75
C ARG A 54 2.85 -12.04 -3.21
N ASN A 55 3.14 -11.76 -1.94
CA ASN A 55 2.92 -10.45 -1.34
C ASN A 55 3.88 -9.37 -1.89
N ALA A 56 5.12 -9.73 -2.22
CA ALA A 56 6.06 -8.83 -2.88
C ALA A 56 5.61 -8.46 -4.31
N GLY A 57 4.81 -9.33 -4.93
CA GLY A 57 4.21 -9.12 -6.24
C GLY A 57 4.75 -10.04 -7.32
N LEU A 58 5.46 -11.11 -6.95
CA LEU A 58 5.82 -12.15 -7.92
C LEU A 58 4.57 -12.85 -8.44
N SER A 59 4.61 -13.20 -9.72
CA SER A 59 3.54 -13.95 -10.37
C SER A 59 3.44 -15.36 -9.79
N ILE A 60 2.26 -15.98 -9.92
CA ILE A 60 2.08 -17.39 -9.53
C ILE A 60 2.90 -18.27 -10.48
N GLU A 61 2.88 -17.90 -11.75
CA GLU A 61 3.45 -18.59 -12.88
C GLU A 61 4.96 -18.77 -12.69
N SER A 62 5.68 -17.71 -12.33
CA SER A 62 7.13 -17.76 -12.08
C SER A 62 7.49 -18.66 -10.89
N LEU A 63 6.66 -18.68 -9.85
CA LEU A 63 6.90 -19.54 -8.68
C LEU A 63 6.61 -21.02 -8.99
N VAL A 64 5.57 -21.30 -9.78
CA VAL A 64 5.26 -22.66 -10.26
C VAL A 64 6.37 -23.14 -11.21
N GLU A 65 6.86 -22.28 -12.10
CA GLU A 65 8.00 -22.57 -12.97
C GLU A 65 9.26 -22.92 -12.16
N TYR A 66 9.58 -22.12 -11.14
CA TYR A 66 10.69 -22.41 -10.25
C TYR A 66 10.57 -23.79 -9.59
N LEU A 67 9.38 -24.15 -9.09
CA LEU A 67 9.18 -25.45 -8.46
C LEU A 67 9.24 -26.60 -9.50
N SER A 68 8.73 -26.36 -10.71
CA SER A 68 8.84 -27.32 -11.83
C SER A 68 10.31 -27.60 -12.17
N LEU A 69 11.14 -26.57 -12.27
CA LEU A 69 12.58 -26.71 -12.50
C LEU A 69 13.26 -27.42 -11.32
N PHE A 70 12.93 -27.03 -10.09
CA PHE A 70 13.48 -27.66 -8.89
C PHE A 70 13.25 -29.18 -8.86
N ARG A 71 12.07 -29.64 -9.30
CA ARG A 71 11.72 -31.07 -9.33
C ARG A 71 12.46 -31.87 -10.40
N GLN A 72 13.03 -31.21 -11.41
CA GLN A 72 13.85 -31.87 -12.44
C GLN A 72 15.27 -32.18 -11.96
N GLY A 73 15.66 -31.67 -10.78
CA GLY A 73 16.95 -31.95 -10.17
C GLY A 73 18.06 -30.97 -10.60
N ASP A 74 19.30 -31.42 -10.51
CA ASP A 74 20.46 -30.52 -10.56
C ASP A 74 20.77 -29.98 -11.96
N GLU A 75 20.26 -30.62 -13.01
CA GLU A 75 20.42 -30.15 -14.40
C GLU A 75 19.78 -28.77 -14.64
N THR A 76 18.82 -28.37 -13.81
CA THR A 76 18.12 -27.08 -13.93
C THR A 76 18.65 -25.98 -13.01
N VAL A 77 19.77 -26.21 -12.30
CA VAL A 77 20.32 -25.22 -11.35
C VAL A 77 20.53 -23.86 -12.03
N ASP A 78 21.13 -23.85 -13.22
CA ASP A 78 21.39 -22.60 -13.94
C ASP A 78 20.10 -21.88 -14.35
N ALA A 79 19.10 -22.63 -14.81
CA ALA A 79 17.78 -22.09 -15.15
C ALA A 79 17.06 -21.50 -13.91
N ARG A 80 17.17 -22.19 -12.76
CA ARG A 80 16.63 -21.71 -11.48
C ARG A 80 17.30 -20.42 -11.02
N ILE A 81 18.63 -20.34 -11.11
CA ILE A 81 19.39 -19.14 -10.76
C ILE A 81 19.00 -17.98 -11.67
N ALA A 82 18.89 -18.23 -12.98
CA ALA A 82 18.46 -17.21 -13.94
C ALA A 82 17.07 -16.67 -13.62
N LEU A 83 16.09 -17.55 -13.36
CA LEU A 83 14.73 -17.17 -12.97
C LEU A 83 14.74 -16.32 -11.69
N ILE A 84 15.43 -16.76 -10.64
CA ILE A 84 15.53 -16.01 -9.38
C ILE A 84 16.14 -14.63 -9.61
N ARG A 85 17.19 -14.54 -10.45
CA ARG A 85 17.85 -13.27 -10.75
C ARG A 85 16.90 -12.30 -11.43
N THR A 86 16.19 -12.74 -12.47
CA THR A 86 15.19 -11.91 -13.16
C THR A 86 14.12 -11.42 -12.19
N GLN A 87 13.55 -12.31 -11.37
CA GLN A 87 12.51 -11.94 -10.42
C GLN A 87 13.02 -10.98 -9.32
N LYS A 88 14.29 -11.12 -8.92
CA LYS A 88 14.95 -10.18 -8.00
C LYS A 88 15.08 -8.79 -8.64
N GLU A 89 15.55 -8.72 -9.88
CA GLU A 89 15.71 -7.44 -10.60
C GLU A 89 14.37 -6.71 -10.78
N GLU A 90 13.30 -7.43 -11.08
CA GLU A 90 11.93 -6.88 -11.16
C GLU A 90 11.46 -6.30 -9.81
N LEU A 91 11.73 -7.00 -8.71
CA LEU A 91 11.42 -6.50 -7.36
C LEU A 91 12.24 -5.27 -6.99
N GLU A 92 13.53 -5.23 -7.36
CA GLU A 92 14.40 -4.08 -7.11
C GLU A 92 13.92 -2.85 -7.88
N ALA A 93 13.51 -3.01 -9.14
CA ALA A 93 12.92 -1.93 -9.92
C ALA A 93 11.63 -1.39 -9.27
N LYS A 94 10.72 -2.27 -8.86
CA LYS A 94 9.49 -1.88 -8.15
C LYS A 94 9.77 -1.20 -6.81
N ALA A 95 10.78 -1.66 -6.08
CA ALA A 95 11.19 -1.03 -4.82
C ALA A 95 11.72 0.40 -5.04
N ALA A 96 12.47 0.62 -6.11
CA ALA A 96 12.95 1.96 -6.48
C ALA A 96 11.79 2.91 -6.81
N GLU A 97 10.82 2.47 -7.62
CA GLU A 97 9.61 3.26 -7.94
C GLU A 97 8.81 3.63 -6.69
N LEU A 98 8.59 2.66 -5.79
CA LEU A 98 7.90 2.90 -4.52
C LEU A 98 8.67 3.88 -3.64
N SER A 99 10.00 3.78 -3.58
CA SER A 99 10.84 4.70 -2.83
C SER A 99 10.73 6.13 -3.38
N GLU A 100 10.73 6.31 -4.70
CA GLU A 100 10.54 7.63 -5.31
C GLU A 100 9.17 8.22 -4.97
N ALA A 101 8.11 7.41 -5.05
CA ALA A 101 6.77 7.83 -4.66
C ALA A 101 6.70 8.26 -3.19
N ILE A 102 7.32 7.51 -2.29
CA ILE A 102 7.41 7.84 -0.86
C ILE A 102 8.14 9.18 -0.67
N HIS A 103 9.29 9.39 -1.33
CA HIS A 103 10.02 10.65 -1.25
C HIS A 103 9.17 11.83 -1.73
N ARG A 104 8.39 11.65 -2.81
CA ARG A 104 7.50 12.69 -3.31
C ARG A 104 6.35 13.02 -2.35
N LEU A 105 5.81 12.00 -1.66
CA LEU A 105 4.81 12.20 -0.62
C LEU A 105 5.41 12.92 0.60
N GLN A 106 6.63 12.56 1.00
CA GLN A 106 7.34 13.24 2.09
C GLN A 106 7.58 14.72 1.78
N PHE A 107 8.06 15.02 0.57
CA PHE A 107 8.23 16.41 0.12
C PHE A 107 6.90 17.19 0.17
N LYS A 108 5.77 16.56 -0.19
CA LYS A 108 4.46 17.20 -0.07
C LYS A 108 4.07 17.47 1.38
N LEU A 109 4.33 16.54 2.29
CA LEU A 109 4.05 16.69 3.73
C LEU A 109 4.87 17.84 4.33
N ASP A 110 6.17 17.90 4.03
CA ASP A 110 7.07 18.93 4.54
C ASP A 110 6.66 20.34 4.08
N ASN A 111 6.20 20.46 2.84
CA ASN A 111 5.76 21.74 2.27
C ASN A 111 4.32 22.11 2.62
N TYR A 112 3.50 21.17 3.11
CA TYR A 112 2.09 21.41 3.40
C TYR A 112 1.90 22.48 4.48
N GLY A 113 2.83 22.60 5.44
CA GLY A 113 2.80 23.68 6.45
C GLY A 113 2.96 25.08 5.85
N HIS A 114 3.70 25.23 4.74
CA HIS A 114 3.81 26.50 4.02
C HIS A 114 2.56 26.79 3.18
N VAL A 115 2.00 25.76 2.56
CA VAL A 115 0.75 25.84 1.80
C VAL A 115 -0.42 26.22 2.72
N GLN A 116 -0.57 25.59 3.88
CA GLN A 116 -1.59 25.98 4.87
C GLN A 116 -1.47 27.44 5.30
N ARG A 117 -0.26 27.94 5.59
CA ARG A 117 -0.09 29.36 5.96
C ARG A 117 -0.40 30.30 4.80
N ALA A 118 -0.08 29.91 3.56
CA ALA A 118 -0.45 30.69 2.38
C ALA A 118 -1.97 30.67 2.14
N GLU A 119 -2.61 29.50 2.25
CA GLU A 119 -4.06 29.34 2.10
C GLU A 119 -4.84 30.02 3.22
N SER A 120 -4.38 29.96 4.47
CA SER A 120 -5.00 30.69 5.59
C SER A 120 -4.90 32.19 5.36
N ARG A 121 -3.72 32.70 4.95
CA ARG A 121 -3.56 34.12 4.59
C ARG A 121 -4.46 34.55 3.43
N LEU A 122 -4.64 33.71 2.41
CA LEU A 122 -5.52 34.01 1.29
C LEU A 122 -7.00 33.94 1.68
N ARG A 123 -7.40 32.99 2.54
CA ARG A 123 -8.75 32.93 3.13
C ARG A 123 -9.04 34.15 4.01
N ASP A 124 -8.09 34.55 4.85
CA ASP A 124 -8.20 35.76 5.69
C ASP A 124 -8.25 37.04 4.85
N PHE A 125 -7.58 37.07 3.69
CA PHE A 125 -7.61 38.19 2.76
C PHE A 125 -8.98 38.33 2.06
N ASP A 126 -9.63 37.22 1.72
CA ASP A 126 -10.94 37.22 1.05
C ASP A 126 -12.08 37.66 2.01
N VAL A 127 -12.04 37.24 3.29
CA VAL A 127 -13.03 37.65 4.30
C VAL A 127 -12.97 39.15 4.61
N ASN A 128 -11.77 39.73 4.72
CA ASN A 128 -11.59 41.14 5.08
C ASN A 128 -11.94 42.12 3.93
N ARG A 129 -11.85 41.69 2.67
CA ARG A 129 -12.23 42.52 1.51
C ARG A 129 -13.74 42.60 1.31
N VAL A 130 -14.47 41.51 1.58
CA VAL A 130 -15.93 41.48 1.51
C VAL A 130 -16.55 42.31 2.63
N LEU A 131 -16.08 42.20 3.88
CA LEU A 131 -16.65 42.97 5.00
C LEU A 131 -16.37 44.48 4.90
N GLY A 132 -15.20 44.89 4.39
CA GLY A 132 -14.89 46.32 4.18
C GLY A 132 -15.68 46.96 3.03
N SER A 133 -15.96 46.22 1.95
CA SER A 133 -16.71 46.74 0.80
C SER A 133 -18.23 46.67 1.00
N VAL A 134 -18.74 45.68 1.74
CA VAL A 134 -20.17 45.52 2.01
C VAL A 134 -20.66 46.52 3.07
N PHE A 135 -19.81 46.92 4.02
CA PHE A 135 -20.18 47.96 5.01
C PHE A 135 -20.37 49.35 4.38
N PHE A 136 -19.65 49.64 3.29
CA PHE A 136 -19.76 50.93 2.58
C PHE A 136 -20.88 50.95 1.54
N TYR A 137 -21.23 49.81 0.95
CA TYR A 137 -22.16 49.75 -0.18
C TYR A 137 -23.63 49.56 0.20
N ILE A 138 -23.95 49.19 1.46
CA ILE A 138 -25.34 48.82 1.84
C ILE A 138 -26.14 49.93 2.56
N LYS A 139 -25.56 51.06 2.98
CA LYS A 139 -26.38 52.16 3.52
C LYS A 139 -25.99 53.52 2.99
N GLY A 140 -26.70 53.94 1.93
CA GLY A 140 -26.78 55.32 1.45
C GLY A 140 -27.28 56.28 2.54
N LEU A 141 -26.37 56.67 3.43
CA LEU A 141 -26.51 57.74 4.39
C LEU A 141 -25.29 58.63 4.19
N THR A 142 -25.50 59.91 3.87
CA THR A 142 -24.42 60.87 3.75
C THR A 142 -23.70 60.99 5.10
N TRP A 143 -22.37 61.06 5.08
CA TRP A 143 -21.50 61.17 6.27
C TRP A 143 -21.94 62.31 7.23
N SER A 144 -22.56 63.36 6.68
CA SER A 144 -23.20 64.45 7.41
C SER A 144 -24.36 64.03 8.34
N ALA A 145 -25.08 62.95 8.04
CA ALA A 145 -26.15 62.41 8.90
C ALA A 145 -25.59 61.59 10.08
N LEU A 146 -24.44 60.94 9.90
CA LEU A 146 -23.75 60.18 10.95
C LEU A 146 -23.07 61.10 11.97
N GLN A 147 -22.54 62.24 11.53
CA GLN A 147 -21.94 63.24 12.43
C GLN A 147 -22.98 63.96 13.30
N ALA A 148 -24.22 64.11 12.81
CA ALA A 148 -25.33 64.69 13.57
C ALA A 148 -25.95 63.73 14.61
N LEU A 149 -25.86 62.42 14.38
CA LEU A 149 -26.31 61.41 15.36
C LEU A 149 -25.30 61.22 16.50
N PHE A 150 -24.00 61.38 16.22
CA PHE A 150 -22.93 61.23 17.20
C PHE A 150 -22.79 62.40 18.19
N LEU A 151 -23.38 63.58 17.89
CA LEU A 151 -23.41 64.73 18.82
C LEU A 151 -24.71 64.89 19.62
N LYS A 152 -25.73 64.05 19.39
CA LYS A 152 -27.01 64.10 20.14
C LYS A 152 -27.21 62.98 21.16
N CYS A 153 -26.38 61.95 21.12
CA CYS A 153 -26.18 61.07 22.27
C CYS A 153 -24.89 61.52 22.97
N LYS A 154 -25.10 62.08 24.16
CA LYS A 154 -24.12 62.39 25.21
C LYS A 154 -23.00 61.36 25.34
#